data_AF-A0A535XLV8-F1
#
_entry.id   AF-A0A535XLV8-F1
#
_cell.length_a   1.000
_cell.length_b   1.000
_cell.length_c   1.000
_cell.angle_alpha   90.00
_cell.angle_beta   90.00
_cell.angle_gamma   90.00
#
_symmetry.space_group_name_H-M   'P 1'
#
loop_
_entity.id
_entity.type
_entity.pdbx_description
1 polymer ?
#
loop_
_entity_poly.entity_id
_entity_poly.type
_entity_poly.pdbx_seq_one_letter_code
_entity_poly.pdbx_strand_id
1 'polypeptide(L)' 'MSGDGPPLVLLHGGPGLSEYLRGLAAELAPAFTVFRYQQRGLAPSVTEGDRSVEGHMNDLVRVLDGLGWPKPWIAGHS' A
#
# COMPACT_ATOMS: atom_id res chain seq x y z
N MET A 1 6.70 0.11 -7.71
CA MET A 1 6.80 1.53 -7.28
C MET A 1 7.03 2.38 -8.52
N SER A 2 6.76 3.67 -8.43
CA SER A 2 6.98 4.64 -9.52
C SER A 2 7.25 6.03 -8.96
N GLY A 3 8.13 6.80 -9.61
CA GLY A 3 8.51 8.16 -9.19
C GLY A 3 9.62 8.19 -8.15
N ASP A 4 10.24 9.36 -7.98
CA ASP A 4 11.46 9.58 -7.18
C ASP A 4 11.27 10.69 -6.10
N GLY A 5 10.01 11.00 -5.75
CA GLY A 5 9.65 12.01 -4.75
C GLY A 5 9.54 11.46 -3.32
N PRO A 6 8.90 12.21 -2.39
CA PRO A 6 8.60 11.71 -1.06
C PRO A 6 7.79 10.40 -1.09
N PRO A 7 7.95 9.51 -0.11
CA PRO A 7 7.28 8.22 -0.10
C PRO A 7 5.77 8.35 0.14
N LEU A 8 4.97 7.65 -0.70
CA LEU A 8 3.52 7.55 -0.59
C LEU A 8 3.08 6.09 -0.71
N VAL A 9 2.29 5.62 0.26
CA VAL A 9 1.62 4.32 0.20
C VAL A 9 0.13 4.49 -0.09
N LEU A 10 -0.36 3.79 -1.10
CA LEU A 10 -1.77 3.68 -1.43
C LEU A 10 -2.34 2.37 -0.88
N LEU A 11 -3.40 2.47 -0.08
CA LEU A 11 -4.12 1.35 0.53
C LEU A 11 -5.50 1.18 -0.10
N HIS A 12 -5.82 -0.02 -0.57
CA HIS A 12 -7.13 -0.35 -1.12
C HIS A 12 -8.06 -0.92 -0.04
N GLY A 13 -9.37 -0.77 -0.20
CA GLY A 13 -10.37 -1.44 0.62
C GLY A 13 -10.83 -2.79 0.04
N GLY A 14 -11.91 -3.32 0.58
CA GLY A 14 -12.55 -4.55 0.09
C GLY A 14 -13.30 -4.33 -1.23
N PRO A 15 -13.37 -5.31 -2.14
CA PRO A 15 -12.89 -6.70 -2.04
C PRO A 15 -11.40 -6.88 -2.38
N GLY A 16 -10.61 -5.81 -2.45
CA GLY A 16 -9.16 -5.96 -2.45
C GLY A 16 -8.43 -5.61 -3.75
N LEU A 17 -9.02 -4.87 -4.69
CA LEU A 17 -8.43 -4.71 -6.02
C LEU A 17 -7.38 -3.59 -6.07
N SER A 18 -6.11 -3.83 -5.72
CA SER A 18 -5.04 -2.80 -5.81
C SER A 18 -4.84 -2.18 -7.20
N GLU A 19 -5.43 -2.79 -8.24
CA GLU A 19 -5.37 -2.31 -9.62
C GLU A 19 -6.21 -1.06 -9.88
N TYR A 20 -7.32 -0.81 -9.16
CA TYR A 20 -8.10 0.41 -9.40
C TYR A 20 -7.32 1.69 -9.01
N LEU A 21 -6.33 1.55 -8.12
CA LEU A 21 -5.44 2.64 -7.72
C LEU A 21 -4.32 2.90 -8.74
N ARG A 22 -4.23 2.12 -9.83
CA ARG A 22 -3.20 2.29 -10.87
C ARG A 22 -3.26 3.67 -11.52
N GLY A 23 -4.46 4.16 -11.84
CA GLY A 23 -4.64 5.49 -12.43
C GLY A 23 -4.17 6.59 -11.49
N LEU A 24 -4.62 6.55 -10.23
CA LEU A 24 -4.18 7.48 -9.20
C LEU A 24 -2.66 7.43 -8.98
N ALA A 25 -2.05 6.24 -8.98
CA ALA A 25 -0.61 6.10 -8.83
C ALA A 25 0.16 6.78 -9.98
N ALA A 26 -0.35 6.71 -11.21
CA ALA A 26 0.25 7.38 -12.36
C ALA A 26 0.18 8.91 -12.24
N GLU A 27 -0.96 9.45 -11.80
CA GLU A 27 -1.13 10.89 -11.57
C GLU A 27 -0.22 11.44 -10.47
N LEU A 28 0.10 10.62 -9.45
CA LEU A 28 0.92 11.04 -8.30
C LEU A 28 2.42 10.78 -8.49
N ALA A 29 2.81 9.91 -9.42
CA ALA A 29 4.22 9.57 -9.68
C ALA A 29 5.15 10.75 -10.03
N PRO A 30 4.68 11.85 -10.67
CA PRO A 30 5.52 13.03 -10.86
C PRO A 30 5.93 13.75 -9.57
N ALA A 31 5.18 13.57 -8.47
CA ALA A 31 5.40 14.28 -7.21
C ALA A 31 5.85 13.36 -6.06
N PHE A 32 5.64 12.05 -6.15
CA PHE A 32 5.90 11.08 -5.08
C PHE A 32 6.58 9.81 -5.59
N THR A 33 7.27 9.10 -4.70
CA THR A 33 7.54 7.67 -4.91
C THR A 33 6.35 6.87 -4.42
N VAL A 34 5.53 6.41 -5.36
CA VAL A 34 4.25 5.75 -5.08
C VAL A 34 4.42 4.23 -4.95
N PHE A 35 3.97 3.68 -3.83
CA PHE A 35 3.85 2.24 -3.59
C PHE A 35 2.37 1.86 -3.43
N ARG A 36 1.87 1.01 -4.33
CA ARG A 36 0.55 0.39 -4.20
C ARG A 36 0.68 -0.87 -3.36
N TYR A 37 0.15 -0.85 -2.15
CA TYR A 37 0.22 -1.97 -1.23
C TYR A 37 -0.92 -2.96 -1.48
N GLN A 38 -0.60 -4.26 -1.53
CA GLN A 38 -1.59 -5.33 -1.57
C GLN A 38 -1.79 -5.86 -0.14
N GLN A 39 -2.98 -5.63 0.41
CA GLN A 39 -3.32 -6.13 1.74
C GLN A 39 -3.34 -7.67 1.77
N ARG A 40 -3.03 -8.26 2.94
CA ARG A 40 -3.30 -9.68 3.20
C ARG A 40 -4.76 -10.04 2.92
N GLY A 41 -5.02 -11.31 2.64
CA GLY A 41 -6.35 -11.81 2.27
C GLY A 41 -6.59 -11.89 0.77
N LEU A 42 -5.64 -11.44 -0.07
CA LEU A 42 -5.72 -11.53 -1.52
C LEU A 42 -4.33 -11.72 -2.15
N ALA A 43 -4.25 -12.61 -3.15
CA ALA A 43 -3.05 -12.79 -3.95
C ALA A 43 -2.69 -11.49 -4.71
N PRO A 44 -1.39 -11.18 -4.92
CA PRO A 44 -0.22 -12.02 -4.64
C PRO A 44 0.26 -12.00 -3.18
N SER A 45 -0.37 -11.24 -2.28
CA SER A 45 -0.06 -11.32 -0.85
C SER A 45 -0.60 -12.61 -0.23
N VAL A 46 -0.16 -12.91 0.98
CA VAL A 46 -0.67 -14.05 1.77
C VAL A 46 -2.20 -13.97 1.85
N THR A 47 -2.89 -15.07 1.52
CA THR A 47 -4.36 -15.13 1.49
C THR A 47 -4.96 -15.51 2.84
N GLU A 48 -4.18 -16.13 3.73
CA GLU A 48 -4.60 -16.60 5.05
C GLU A 48 -4.05 -15.73 6.19
N GLY A 49 -4.55 -15.97 7.40
CA GLY A 49 -4.05 -15.34 8.63
C GLY A 49 -4.99 -14.29 9.23
N ASP A 50 -4.48 -13.54 10.20
CA ASP A 50 -5.23 -12.55 10.98
C ASP A 50 -5.69 -11.36 10.12
N ARG A 51 -6.99 -11.25 9.86
CA ARG A 51 -7.60 -10.14 9.08
C ARG A 51 -8.19 -9.03 9.96
N SER A 52 -7.81 -8.98 11.24
CA SER A 52 -8.12 -7.83 12.10
C SER A 52 -7.43 -6.56 11.59
N VAL A 53 -7.88 -5.41 12.08
CA VAL A 53 -7.23 -4.11 11.80
C VAL A 53 -5.77 -4.16 12.25
N GLU A 54 -5.52 -4.74 13.42
CA GLU A 54 -4.19 -4.93 14.00
C GLU A 54 -3.31 -5.79 13.10
N GLY A 55 -3.85 -6.89 12.55
CA GLY A 55 -3.15 -7.75 11.60
C GLY A 55 -2.74 -7.01 10.32
N HIS A 56 -3.63 -6.19 9.76
CA HIS A 56 -3.33 -5.34 8.60
C HIS A 56 -2.30 -4.25 8.91
N MET A 57 -2.41 -3.59 10.06
CA MET A 57 -1.45 -2.57 10.49
C MET A 57 -0.05 -3.14 10.71
N ASN A 58 0.04 -4.33 11.32
CA ASN A 58 1.32 -5.01 11.53
C ASN A 58 2.04 -5.34 10.22
N ASP A 59 1.29 -5.78 9.20
CA ASP A 59 1.88 -6.02 7.89
C ASP A 59 2.36 -4.74 7.22
N LEU A 60 1.54 -3.67 7.27
CA LEU A 60 1.92 -2.39 6.69
C LEU A 60 3.21 -1.86 7.31
N VAL A 61 3.32 -1.88 8.64
CA VAL A 61 4.54 -1.45 9.36
C VAL A 61 5.76 -2.25 8.91
N ARG A 62 5.66 -3.58 8.82
CA ARG A 62 6.78 -4.43 8.36
C ARG A 62 7.19 -4.12 6.92
N VAL A 63 6.24 -3.81 6.06
CA VAL A 63 6.54 -3.38 4.69
C VAL A 63 7.25 -2.04 4.70
N LEU A 64 6.76 -1.06 5.46
CA LEU A 64 7.41 0.25 5.58
C LEU A 64 8.84 0.17 6.12
N ASP A 65 9.07 -0.68 7.12
CA ASP A 65 10.40 -0.96 7.66
C ASP A 65 11.31 -1.57 6.59
N GLY A 66 10.82 -2.55 5.82
CA GLY A 66 11.56 -3.17 4.71
C GLY A 66 11.86 -2.21 3.56
N LEU A 67 11.05 -1.16 3.38
CA LEU A 67 11.28 -0.09 2.42
C LEU A 67 12.20 1.02 2.94
N GLY A 68 12.51 1.03 4.24
CA GLY A 68 13.24 2.11 4.88
C GLY A 68 12.45 3.43 4.89
N TRP A 69 11.12 3.36 4.97
CA TRP A 69 10.22 4.53 4.94
C TRP A 69 9.67 4.82 6.34
N PRO A 70 10.38 5.62 7.17
CA PRO A 70 9.97 5.84 8.56
C PRO A 70 8.75 6.76 8.71
N LYS A 71 8.47 7.60 7.69
CA LYS A 71 7.38 8.59 7.70
C LYS A 71 6.80 8.78 6.28
N PRO A 72 6.13 7.76 5.72
CA PRO A 72 5.46 7.89 4.43
C PRO A 72 4.15 8.68 4.57
N TRP A 73 3.72 9.27 3.46
CA TRP A 73 2.31 9.62 3.30
C TRP A 73 1.48 8.35 3.10
N ILE A 74 0.26 8.33 3.63
CA ILE A 74 -0.67 7.19 3.49
C ILE A 74 -1.99 7.73 2.94
N ALA A 75 -2.48 7.14 1.85
CA ALA A 75 -3.81 7.41 1.30
C ALA A 75 -4.58 6.10 1.16
N GLY A 76 -5.73 6.02 1.83
CA GLY A 76 -6.63 4.86 1.80
C GLY A 76 -7.95 5.18 1.12
N HIS A 77 -8.51 4.21 0.41
CA HIS A 77 -9.84 4.30 -0.23
C HIS A 77 -10.50 2.92 -0.23
N SER A 78 -11.82 2.82 -0.05
CA SER A 78 -12.58 1.55 -0.11
C SER A 78 -13.71 1.59 -1.12
#